data_AF-A0A2G2NIX9-F1
#
_entry.id   AF-A0A2G2NIX9-F1
#
_cell.length_a   1.000
_cell.length_b   1.000
_cell.length_c   1.000
_cell.angle_alpha   90.00
_cell.angle_beta   90.00
_cell.angle_gamma   90.00
#
_symmetry.space_group_name_H-M   'P 1'
#
loop_
_entity.id
_entity.type
_entity.pdbx_description
1 polymer ?
#
loop_
_entity_poly.entity_id
_entity_poly.type
_entity_poly.pdbx_seq_one_letter_code
_entity_poly.pdbx_strand_id
1 'polypeptide(L)'
;MSLQQAISEYVARKASFESSQARATEIQSVLLPDAEQGISTARSAKSQAEIALRSAGTVAEVQAARASLSQAEQEFNDRVQLRDNLDSELKSLNSTKERHRTEMHDSRRRMFELKRLEMLDAFTLTAQQLEQLENIIAANTAATRSPRNGYSDPVKEKYGDMDGGKKAQLEQALLDEMVASIP
;
A
#
# COMPACT_ATOMS: atom_id res chain seq x y z
N MET A 1 17.64 12.92 -5.26
CA MET A 1 17.22 11.51 -5.19
C MET A 1 17.15 10.97 -6.61
N SER A 2 17.86 9.88 -6.90
CA SER A 2 17.87 9.22 -8.21
C SER A 2 16.69 8.26 -8.38
N LEU A 3 16.41 7.83 -9.62
CA LEU A 3 15.39 6.82 -9.90
C LEU A 3 15.67 5.51 -9.14
N GLN A 4 16.93 5.06 -9.11
CA GLN A 4 17.33 3.84 -8.39
C GLN A 4 17.06 3.94 -6.88
N GLN A 5 17.30 5.11 -6.29
CA GLN A 5 16.99 5.36 -4.88
C GLN A 5 15.48 5.32 -4.63
N ALA A 6 14.68 5.95 -5.50
CA ALA A 6 13.22 5.96 -5.38
C ALA A 6 12.58 4.58 -5.57
N ILE A 7 13.11 3.75 -6.47
CA ILE A 7 12.70 2.34 -6.63
C ILE A 7 12.96 1.57 -5.33
N SER A 8 14.17 1.69 -4.79
CA SER A 8 14.57 0.99 -3.56
C SER A 8 13.70 1.40 -2.37
N GLU A 9 13.41 2.70 -2.25
CA GLU A 9 12.53 3.23 -1.21
C GLU A 9 11.10 2.70 -1.34
N TYR A 10 10.52 2.73 -2.55
CA TYR A 10 9.18 2.18 -2.79
C TYR A 10 9.10 0.69 -2.45
N VAL A 11 10.08 -0.11 -2.87
CA VAL A 11 10.14 -1.55 -2.59
C VAL A 11 10.21 -1.81 -1.07
N ALA A 12 11.06 -1.08 -0.35
CA ALA A 12 11.17 -1.22 1.09
C ALA A 12 9.87 -0.83 1.83
N ARG A 13 9.23 0.28 1.43
CA ARG A 13 7.95 0.73 2.01
C ARG A 13 6.82 -0.24 1.71
N LYS A 14 6.75 -0.78 0.49
CA LYS A 14 5.79 -1.82 0.12
C LYS A 14 5.97 -3.09 0.95
N ALA A 15 7.20 -3.58 1.08
CA ALA A 15 7.50 -4.77 1.87
C ALA A 15 7.15 -4.57 3.35
N SER A 16 7.47 -3.40 3.92
CA SER A 16 7.09 -3.06 5.31
C SER A 16 5.57 -3.02 5.48
N PHE A 17 4.83 -2.39 4.56
CA PHE A 17 3.37 -2.33 4.62
C PHE A 17 2.73 -3.73 4.52
N GLU A 18 3.19 -4.55 3.58
CA GLU A 18 2.70 -5.92 3.37
C GLU A 18 3.00 -6.80 4.60
N SER A 19 4.19 -6.69 5.18
CA SER A 19 4.56 -7.40 6.40
C SER A 19 3.68 -6.98 7.59
N SER A 20 3.45 -5.68 7.80
CA SER A 20 2.58 -5.20 8.88
C SER A 20 1.14 -5.65 8.69
N GLN A 21 0.64 -5.69 7.45
CA GLN A 21 -0.69 -6.18 7.14
C GLN A 21 -0.81 -7.68 7.41
N ALA A 22 0.17 -8.48 6.95
CA ALA A 22 0.21 -9.92 7.20
C ALA A 22 0.23 -10.22 8.71
N ARG A 23 1.05 -9.49 9.48
CA ARG A 23 1.11 -9.62 10.93
C ARG A 23 -0.20 -9.27 11.61
N ALA A 24 -0.85 -8.17 11.22
CA ALA A 24 -2.15 -7.80 11.77
C ALA A 24 -3.21 -8.86 11.48
N THR A 25 -3.21 -9.43 10.26
CA THR A 25 -4.11 -10.53 9.90
C THR A 25 -3.82 -11.78 10.73
N GLU A 26 -2.56 -12.19 10.87
CA GLU A 26 -2.15 -13.34 11.69
C GLU A 26 -2.61 -13.20 13.15
N ILE A 27 -2.39 -12.01 13.75
CA ILE A 27 -2.83 -11.74 15.12
C ILE A 27 -4.35 -11.89 15.23
N GLN A 28 -5.09 -11.30 14.29
CA GLN A 28 -6.54 -11.26 14.33
C GLN A 28 -7.19 -12.63 14.08
N SER A 29 -6.69 -13.41 13.12
CA SER A 29 -7.35 -14.63 12.66
C SER A 29 -6.83 -15.91 13.32
N VAL A 30 -5.63 -15.88 13.90
CA VAL A 30 -4.99 -17.06 14.49
C VAL A 30 -4.64 -16.81 15.96
N LEU A 31 -3.77 -15.84 16.23
CA LEU A 31 -3.13 -15.75 17.55
C LEU A 31 -4.08 -15.30 18.66
N LEU A 32 -4.99 -14.35 18.39
CA LEU A 32 -5.99 -13.93 19.38
C LEU A 32 -6.99 -15.05 19.69
N PRO A 33 -7.62 -15.72 18.71
CA PRO A 33 -8.45 -16.90 18.96
C PRO A 33 -7.72 -17.99 19.75
N ASP A 34 -6.47 -18.30 19.39
CA ASP A 34 -5.67 -19.30 20.08
C ASP A 34 -5.37 -18.89 21.54
N ALA A 35 -5.10 -17.61 21.78
CA ALA A 35 -4.91 -17.09 23.12
C ALA A 35 -6.20 -17.15 23.96
N GLU A 36 -7.35 -16.82 23.37
CA GLU A 36 -8.66 -16.92 24.02
C GLU A 36 -9.01 -18.37 24.38
N GLN A 37 -8.77 -19.31 23.46
CA GLN A 37 -8.94 -20.74 23.73
C GLN A 37 -7.96 -21.23 24.81
N GLY A 38 -6.72 -20.73 24.80
CA GLY A 38 -5.72 -20.98 25.84
C GLY A 38 -6.15 -20.49 27.22
N ILE A 39 -6.72 -19.28 27.30
CA ILE A 39 -7.29 -18.72 28.55
C ILE A 39 -8.43 -19.61 29.05
N SER A 40 -9.34 -20.04 28.17
CA SER A 40 -10.44 -20.93 28.53
C SER A 40 -9.92 -22.24 29.13
N THR A 41 -8.92 -22.85 28.48
CA THR A 41 -8.29 -24.10 28.93
C THR A 41 -7.57 -23.93 30.27
N ALA A 42 -6.77 -22.88 30.42
CA ALA A 42 -6.05 -22.58 31.66
C ALA A 42 -7.02 -22.29 32.82
N ARG A 43 -8.16 -21.63 32.55
CA ARG A 43 -9.22 -21.39 33.54
C ARG A 43 -9.85 -22.70 34.02
N SER A 44 -10.12 -23.63 33.11
CA SER A 44 -10.61 -24.98 33.47
C SER A 44 -9.58 -25.74 34.30
N ALA A 45 -8.30 -25.70 33.94
CA ALA A 45 -7.21 -26.34 34.69
C ALA A 45 -7.07 -25.75 36.10
N LYS A 46 -7.14 -24.42 36.23
CA LYS A 46 -7.16 -23.74 37.55
C LYS A 46 -8.34 -24.22 38.39
N SER A 47 -9.54 -24.25 37.83
CA SER A 47 -10.74 -24.72 38.54
C SER A 47 -10.61 -26.17 39.00
N GLN A 48 -10.04 -27.05 38.16
CA GLN A 48 -9.78 -28.44 38.54
C GLN A 48 -8.74 -28.56 39.66
N ALA A 49 -7.67 -27.75 39.61
CA ALA A 49 -6.66 -27.72 40.67
C ALA A 49 -7.23 -27.21 42.01
N GLU A 50 -8.13 -26.23 41.98
CA GLU A 50 -8.86 -25.76 43.17
C GLU A 50 -9.75 -26.87 43.76
N ILE A 51 -10.44 -27.64 42.92
CA ILE A 51 -11.26 -28.78 43.38
C ILE A 51 -10.37 -29.85 44.01
N ALA A 52 -9.24 -30.19 43.37
CA ALA A 52 -8.29 -31.18 43.87
C ALA A 52 -7.73 -30.79 45.24
N LEU A 53 -7.44 -29.49 45.45
CA LEU A 53 -7.00 -28.96 46.73
C LEU A 53 -8.07 -29.10 47.82
N ARG A 54 -9.36 -28.89 47.49
CA ARG A 54 -10.48 -29.06 48.43
C ARG A 54 -10.75 -30.51 48.79
N SER A 55 -10.48 -31.45 47.86
CA SER A 55 -10.69 -32.88 48.06
C SER A 55 -9.48 -33.61 48.68
N ALA A 56 -8.35 -32.92 48.89
CA ALA A 56 -7.15 -33.53 49.44
C ALA A 56 -7.37 -33.99 50.89
N GLY A 57 -7.13 -35.28 51.16
CA GLY A 57 -7.33 -35.90 52.46
C GLY A 57 -6.04 -36.05 53.27
N THR A 58 -4.89 -36.02 52.60
CA THR A 58 -3.57 -36.17 53.22
C THR A 58 -2.68 -34.94 53.04
N VAL A 59 -1.68 -34.79 53.91
CA VAL A 59 -0.70 -33.68 53.82
C VAL A 59 0.06 -33.70 52.49
N ALA A 60 0.40 -34.89 51.99
CA ALA A 60 1.09 -35.03 50.71
C ALA A 60 0.21 -34.60 49.52
N GLU A 61 -1.08 -34.97 49.52
CA GLU A 61 -2.04 -34.52 48.51
C GLU A 61 -2.26 -33.02 48.55
N VAL A 62 -2.33 -32.41 49.74
CA VAL A 62 -2.44 -30.96 49.88
C VAL A 62 -1.22 -30.26 49.29
N GLN A 63 -0.01 -30.76 49.55
CA GLN A 63 1.22 -30.18 48.99
C GLN A 63 1.26 -30.29 47.46
N ALA A 64 0.93 -31.46 46.91
CA ALA A 64 0.86 -31.66 45.47
C ALA A 64 -0.20 -30.75 44.81
N ALA A 65 -1.40 -30.68 45.39
CA ALA A 65 -2.48 -29.84 44.87
C ALA A 65 -2.15 -28.35 44.91
N ARG A 66 -1.43 -27.86 45.93
CA ARG A 66 -0.94 -26.48 45.99
C ARG A 66 0.06 -26.17 44.89
N ALA A 67 1.00 -27.08 44.63
CA ALA A 67 1.96 -26.90 43.54
C ALA A 67 1.25 -26.84 42.17
N SER A 68 0.31 -27.75 41.93
CA SER A 68 -0.50 -27.77 40.70
C SER A 68 -1.36 -26.50 40.56
N LEU A 69 -1.98 -26.02 41.65
CA LEU A 69 -2.75 -24.78 41.62
C LEU A 69 -1.86 -23.58 41.29
N SER A 70 -0.71 -23.45 41.96
CA SER A 70 0.26 -22.38 41.67
C SER A 70 0.70 -22.37 40.20
N GLN A 71 0.95 -23.55 39.63
CA GLN A 71 1.31 -23.67 38.22
C GLN A 71 0.15 -23.28 37.30
N ALA A 72 -1.07 -23.72 37.59
CA ALA A 72 -2.25 -23.39 36.80
C ALA A 72 -2.60 -21.89 36.87
N GLU A 73 -2.37 -21.25 38.02
CA GLU A 73 -2.53 -19.80 38.17
C GLU A 73 -1.51 -19.02 37.35
N GLN A 74 -0.26 -19.48 37.34
CA GLN A 74 0.78 -18.87 36.53
C GLN A 74 0.47 -18.99 35.03
N GLU A 75 0.14 -20.20 34.55
CA GLU A 75 -0.24 -20.41 33.15
C GLU A 75 -1.44 -19.55 32.76
N PHE A 76 -2.45 -19.43 33.62
CA PHE A 76 -3.60 -18.55 33.36
C PHE A 76 -3.17 -17.08 33.18
N ASN A 77 -2.33 -16.58 34.08
CA ASN A 77 -1.83 -15.21 34.02
C ASN A 77 -0.98 -14.97 32.75
N ASP A 78 -0.12 -15.92 32.39
CA ASP A 78 0.71 -15.85 31.19
C ASP A 78 -0.15 -15.78 29.90
N ARG A 79 -1.25 -16.55 29.85
CA ARG A 79 -2.19 -16.53 28.73
C ARG A 79 -2.97 -15.22 28.63
N VAL A 80 -3.39 -14.66 29.77
CA VAL A 80 -4.03 -13.34 29.81
C VAL A 80 -3.07 -12.26 29.32
N GLN A 81 -1.83 -12.28 29.80
CA GLN A 81 -0.80 -11.32 29.39
C GLN A 81 -0.49 -11.44 27.88
N LEU A 82 -0.42 -12.66 27.34
CA LEU A 82 -0.24 -12.88 25.91
C LEU A 82 -1.36 -12.23 25.09
N ARG A 83 -2.63 -12.44 25.47
CA ARG A 83 -3.78 -11.83 24.80
C ARG A 83 -3.69 -10.30 24.83
N ASP A 84 -3.35 -9.72 25.98
CA ASP A 84 -3.23 -8.27 26.13
C ASP A 84 -2.10 -7.69 25.27
N ASN A 85 -0.97 -8.38 25.19
CA ASN A 85 0.13 -8.01 24.31
C ASN A 85 -0.28 -8.06 22.84
N LEU A 86 -1.00 -9.11 22.41
CA LEU A 86 -1.49 -9.25 21.04
C LEU A 86 -2.51 -8.17 20.67
N ASP A 87 -3.44 -7.84 21.57
CA ASP A 87 -4.40 -6.76 21.36
C ASP A 87 -3.72 -5.38 21.26
N SER A 88 -2.71 -5.14 22.11
CA SER A 88 -1.89 -3.93 22.06
C SER A 88 -1.10 -3.82 20.74
N GLU A 89 -0.47 -4.92 20.31
CA GLU A 89 0.23 -5.00 19.03
C GLU A 89 -0.72 -4.70 17.86
N LEU A 90 -1.89 -5.34 17.84
CA LEU A 90 -2.90 -5.15 16.81
C LEU A 90 -3.40 -3.68 16.74
N LYS A 91 -3.64 -3.05 17.90
CA LYS A 91 -3.99 -1.62 17.97
C LYS A 91 -2.90 -0.74 17.39
N SER A 92 -1.64 -1.01 17.72
CA SER A 92 -0.49 -0.26 17.19
C SER A 92 -0.38 -0.38 15.66
N LEU A 93 -0.48 -1.60 15.12
CA LEU A 93 -0.46 -1.85 13.68
C LEU A 93 -1.62 -1.12 12.97
N ASN A 94 -2.82 -1.19 13.52
CA ASN A 94 -3.99 -0.53 12.94
C ASN A 94 -3.88 1.01 12.96
N SER A 95 -3.34 1.59 14.04
CA SER A 95 -3.16 3.04 14.16
C SER A 95 -2.15 3.60 13.14
N THR A 96 -1.15 2.80 12.74
CA THR A 96 -0.08 3.21 11.83
C THR A 96 -0.37 2.83 10.38
N LYS A 97 -1.33 1.93 10.13
CA LYS A 97 -1.69 1.41 8.80
C LYS A 97 -1.85 2.49 7.73
N GLU A 98 -2.69 3.49 7.97
CA GLU A 98 -2.96 4.49 6.93
C GLU A 98 -1.80 5.45 6.68
N ARG A 99 -0.97 5.69 7.70
CA ARG A 99 0.29 6.40 7.52
C ARG A 99 1.23 5.62 6.61
N HIS A 100 1.47 4.33 6.88
CA HIS A 100 2.32 3.48 6.04
C HIS A 100 1.78 3.38 4.61
N ARG A 101 0.47 3.28 4.44
CA ARG A 101 -0.19 3.26 3.13
C ARG A 101 0.07 4.56 2.35
N THR A 102 -0.08 5.70 3.02
CA THR A 102 0.17 7.02 2.43
C THR A 102 1.63 7.16 2.00
N GLU A 103 2.57 6.83 2.88
CA GLU A 103 4.01 6.86 2.59
C GLU A 103 4.40 5.93 1.42
N MET A 104 3.78 4.75 1.32
CA MET A 104 3.95 3.83 0.18
C MET A 104 3.40 4.44 -1.12
N HIS A 105 2.23 5.10 -1.09
CA HIS A 105 1.68 5.75 -2.27
C HIS A 105 2.51 6.95 -2.72
N ASP A 106 3.02 7.75 -1.79
CA ASP A 106 3.87 8.90 -2.10
C ASP A 106 5.20 8.47 -2.73
N SER A 107 5.85 7.44 -2.16
CA SER A 107 7.07 6.86 -2.75
C SER A 107 6.83 6.26 -4.14
N ARG A 108 5.69 5.57 -4.35
CA ARG A 108 5.27 5.10 -5.68
C ARG A 108 5.13 6.26 -6.66
N ARG A 109 4.41 7.33 -6.28
CA ARG A 109 4.23 8.51 -7.11
C ARG A 109 5.57 9.13 -7.49
N ARG A 110 6.48 9.29 -6.52
CA ARG A 110 7.81 9.84 -6.76
C ARG A 110 8.65 8.98 -7.71
N MET A 111 8.61 7.66 -7.56
CA MET A 111 9.30 6.72 -8.44
C MET A 111 8.82 6.87 -9.90
N PHE A 112 7.49 6.90 -10.11
CA PHE A 112 6.94 7.07 -11.45
C PHE A 112 7.22 8.45 -12.04
N GLU A 113 7.23 9.50 -11.22
CA GLU A 113 7.61 10.85 -11.66
C GLU A 113 9.06 10.89 -12.18
N LEU A 114 10.00 10.27 -11.46
CA LEU A 114 11.39 10.19 -11.90
C LEU A 114 11.54 9.32 -13.15
N LYS A 115 10.80 8.21 -13.26
CA LYS A 115 10.82 7.38 -14.46
C LYS A 115 10.25 8.14 -15.67
N ARG A 116 9.20 8.92 -15.46
CA ARG A 116 8.59 9.78 -16.47
C ARG A 116 9.59 10.81 -16.99
N LEU A 117 10.32 11.48 -16.09
CA LEU A 117 11.37 12.44 -16.48
C LEU A 117 12.51 11.75 -17.26
N GLU A 118 12.99 10.58 -16.81
CA GLU A 118 14.00 9.82 -17.56
C GLU A 118 13.52 9.44 -18.97
N MET A 119 12.27 9.00 -19.10
CA MET A 119 11.67 8.67 -20.39
C MET A 119 11.47 9.90 -21.26
N LEU A 120 11.07 11.03 -20.68
CA LEU A 120 10.98 12.30 -21.38
C LEU A 120 12.36 12.74 -21.88
N ASP A 121 13.41 12.67 -21.08
CA ASP A 121 14.77 13.02 -21.49
C ASP A 121 15.24 12.15 -22.66
N ALA A 122 14.93 10.85 -22.65
CA ALA A 122 15.23 9.93 -23.75
C ALA A 122 14.36 10.15 -25.01
N PHE A 123 13.15 10.71 -24.85
CA PHE A 123 12.19 10.87 -25.95
C PHE A 123 12.61 11.96 -26.94
N THR A 124 13.08 11.59 -28.14
CA THR A 124 13.50 12.56 -29.16
C THR A 124 12.63 12.44 -30.41
N LEU A 125 12.20 13.57 -30.95
CA LEU A 125 11.51 13.68 -32.23
C LEU A 125 12.41 14.45 -33.19
N THR A 126 12.44 14.03 -34.45
CA THR A 126 12.99 14.89 -35.51
C THR A 126 12.05 16.07 -35.73
N ALA A 127 12.54 17.16 -36.35
CA ALA A 127 11.71 18.33 -36.66
C ALA A 127 10.46 17.95 -37.48
N GLN A 128 10.60 17.06 -38.46
CA GLN A 128 9.51 16.58 -39.29
C GLN A 128 8.48 15.76 -38.48
N GLN A 129 8.94 14.93 -37.55
CA GLN A 129 8.05 14.15 -36.67
C GLN A 129 7.32 15.03 -35.68
N LEU A 130 7.98 16.07 -35.16
CA LEU A 130 7.35 17.06 -34.29
C LEU A 130 6.24 17.80 -35.05
N GLU A 131 6.53 18.32 -36.25
CA GLU A 131 5.56 18.99 -37.10
C GLU A 131 4.35 18.11 -37.44
N GLN A 132 4.57 16.85 -37.83
CA GLN A 132 3.48 15.90 -38.08
C GLN A 132 2.62 15.67 -36.82
N LEU A 133 3.25 15.57 -35.65
CA LEU A 133 2.54 15.39 -34.39
C LEU A 133 1.73 16.65 -34.01
N GLU A 134 2.29 17.84 -34.28
CA GLU A 134 1.60 19.11 -34.12
C GLU A 134 0.33 19.16 -35.00
N ASN A 135 0.44 18.75 -36.26
CA ASN A 135 -0.70 18.67 -37.20
C ASN A 135 -1.77 17.67 -36.73
N ILE A 136 -1.37 16.50 -36.24
CA ILE A 136 -2.31 15.51 -35.68
C ILE A 136 -3.04 16.07 -34.46
N ILE A 137 -2.35 16.79 -33.57
CA ILE A 137 -2.95 17.42 -32.38
C ILE A 137 -3.96 18.49 -32.80
N ALA A 138 -3.62 19.33 -33.78
CA ALA A 138 -4.50 20.34 -34.35
C ALA A 138 -5.76 19.70 -34.97
N ALA A 139 -5.59 18.74 -35.88
CA ALA A 139 -6.70 18.02 -36.51
C ALA A 139 -7.64 17.34 -35.50
N ASN A 140 -7.07 16.67 -34.49
CA ASN A 140 -7.88 16.02 -33.46
C ASN A 140 -8.63 17.02 -32.57
N THR A 141 -8.04 18.19 -32.30
CA THR A 141 -8.73 19.25 -31.55
C THR A 141 -9.90 19.79 -32.37
N ALA A 142 -9.70 20.07 -33.66
CA ALA A 142 -10.78 20.51 -34.54
C ALA A 142 -11.92 19.48 -34.58
N ALA A 143 -11.59 18.18 -34.62
CA ALA A 143 -12.57 17.10 -34.64
C ALA A 143 -13.33 16.93 -33.31
N THR A 144 -12.65 16.99 -32.17
CA THR A 144 -13.21 16.62 -30.85
C THR A 144 -13.59 17.81 -29.97
N ARG A 145 -13.15 19.03 -30.33
CA ARG A 145 -13.21 20.25 -29.51
C ARG A 145 -12.54 20.11 -28.14
N SER A 146 -11.73 19.07 -27.92
CA SER A 146 -10.97 18.85 -26.69
C SER A 146 -9.49 19.10 -26.95
N PRO A 147 -8.84 19.97 -26.16
CA PRO A 147 -7.39 20.14 -26.23
C PRO A 147 -6.61 19.04 -25.51
N ARG A 148 -7.30 18.15 -24.76
CA ARG A 148 -6.65 17.10 -23.96
C ARG A 148 -6.45 15.83 -24.81
N ASN A 149 -5.22 15.63 -25.28
CA ASN A 149 -4.82 14.40 -25.97
C ASN A 149 -3.67 13.76 -25.17
N GLY A 150 -3.65 12.43 -25.02
CA GLY A 150 -2.59 11.75 -24.23
C GLY A 150 -1.16 11.99 -24.72
N TYR A 151 -0.99 12.49 -25.95
CA TYR A 151 0.28 12.87 -26.55
C TYR A 151 0.66 14.34 -26.33
N SER A 152 -0.28 15.23 -25.98
CA SER A 152 -0.01 16.67 -25.86
C SER A 152 0.88 17.00 -24.67
N ASP A 153 0.68 16.33 -23.53
CA ASP A 153 1.35 16.71 -22.29
C ASP A 153 2.86 16.39 -22.30
N PRO A 154 3.31 15.18 -22.73
CA PRO A 154 4.74 14.87 -22.85
C PRO A 154 5.47 15.74 -23.88
N VAL A 155 4.81 16.05 -25.01
CA VAL A 155 5.35 16.89 -26.07
C VAL A 155 5.45 18.33 -25.60
N LYS A 156 4.39 18.84 -24.95
CA LYS A 156 4.35 20.18 -24.36
C LYS A 156 5.45 20.39 -23.33
N GLU A 157 5.67 19.41 -22.47
CA GLU A 157 6.68 19.50 -21.41
C GLU A 157 8.11 19.51 -21.96
N LYS A 158 8.39 18.78 -23.05
CA LYS A 158 9.74 18.69 -23.63
C LYS A 158 10.03 19.75 -24.71
N TYR A 159 9.08 20.00 -25.61
CA TYR A 159 9.26 20.86 -26.78
C TYR A 159 8.56 22.22 -26.65
N GLY A 160 7.86 22.45 -25.53
CA GLY A 160 7.10 23.67 -25.28
C GLY A 160 5.64 23.56 -25.73
N ASP A 161 4.82 24.49 -25.25
CA ASP A 161 3.41 24.54 -25.64
C ASP A 161 3.28 24.96 -27.11
N MET A 162 2.35 24.31 -27.82
CA MET A 162 1.91 24.84 -29.09
C MET A 162 1.03 26.04 -28.79
N ASP A 163 1.55 27.25 -29.06
CA ASP A 163 0.80 28.49 -28.86
C ASP A 163 -0.58 28.40 -29.54
N GLY A 164 -1.62 28.92 -28.88
CA GLY A 164 -3.00 28.91 -29.38
C GLY A 164 -3.13 29.58 -30.76
N GLY A 165 -2.27 30.56 -31.05
CA GLY A 165 -2.17 31.16 -32.39
C GLY A 165 -1.62 30.20 -33.45
N LYS A 166 -0.57 29.43 -33.12
CA LYS A 166 0.03 28.42 -34.02
C LYS A 166 -0.95 27.28 -34.30
N LYS A 167 -1.72 26.87 -33.28
CA LYS A 167 -2.73 25.81 -33.41
C LYS A 167 -3.84 26.19 -34.39
N ALA A 168 -4.43 27.38 -34.25
CA ALA A 168 -5.46 27.86 -35.17
C ALA A 168 -4.95 28.01 -36.61
N GLN A 169 -3.69 28.42 -36.78
CA GLN A 169 -3.04 28.49 -38.10
C GLN A 169 -2.86 27.11 -38.74
N LEU A 170 -2.43 26.10 -37.96
CA LEU A 170 -2.30 24.73 -38.45
C LEU A 170 -3.65 24.08 -38.76
N GLU A 171 -4.67 24.31 -37.93
CA GLU A 171 -6.04 23.86 -38.21
C GLU A 171 -6.56 24.42 -39.54
N GLN A 172 -6.34 25.71 -39.80
CA GLN A 172 -6.74 26.33 -41.06
C GLN A 172 -5.93 25.80 -42.25
N ALA A 173 -4.61 25.65 -42.12
CA ALA A 173 -3.76 25.12 -43.19
C ALA A 173 -4.14 23.69 -43.58
N LEU A 174 -4.46 22.84 -42.60
CA LEU A 174 -4.94 21.48 -42.85
C LEU A 174 -6.31 21.47 -43.51
N LEU A 175 -7.21 22.38 -43.11
CA LEU A 175 -8.52 22.54 -43.75
C LEU A 175 -8.37 22.93 -45.23
N ASP A 176 -7.48 23.88 -45.53
CA ASP A 176 -7.22 24.33 -46.90
C ASP A 176 -6.62 23.20 -47.76
N GLU A 177 -5.69 22.40 -47.21
CA GLU A 177 -5.13 21.21 -47.88
C GLU A 177 -6.22 20.16 -48.15
N MET A 178 -7.08 19.88 -47.16
CA MET A 178 -8.19 18.95 -47.31
C MET A 178 -9.17 19.40 -48.40
N VAL A 179 -9.54 20.68 -48.44
CA VAL A 179 -10.43 21.24 -49.48
C VAL A 179 -9.78 21.18 -50.86
N ALA A 180 -8.49 21.48 -50.97
CA ALA A 180 -7.75 21.41 -52.24
C ALA A 180 -7.56 19.97 -52.75
N SER A 181 -7.64 18.96 -51.88
CA SER A 181 -7.53 17.54 -52.22
C SER A 181 -8.83 16.90 -52.72
N ILE A 182 -9.94 17.64 -52.68
CA ILE A 182 -11.24 17.20 -53.22
C ILE A 182 -11.16 17.29 -54.77
N PRO A 183 -11.38 16.18 -55.50
CA PRO A 183 -11.30 16.17 -56.97
C PRO A 183 -12.39 17.00 -57.66
#